data_AF-A0A1I0RCS0-F1
#
_entry.id   AF-A0A1I0RCS0-F1
#
_cell.length_a   1.000
_cell.length_b   1.000
_cell.length_c   1.000
_cell.angle_alpha   90.00
_cell.angle_beta   90.00
_cell.angle_gamma   90.00
#
_symmetry.space_group_name_H-M   'P 1'
#
loop_
_entity.id
_entity.type
_entity.pdbx_description
1 polymer ?
#
loop_
_entity_poly.entity_id
_entity_poly.type
_entity_poly.pdbx_seq_one_letter_code
_entity_poly.pdbx_strand_id
1 'polypeptide(L)'
;MEEQNILTCDIICLNQIKSDIKEHNIAKEKIEPVKVAVKDLEKNIESLEKAVRDEIESTLKTRREAVASGFDKEIESDQEKLKKIQSDRDKAKSKGVKERISVETSSLREDNKGMKDEIKAAFKSNRIPRFCNSRLFLALFMTKGFKDAFICIVTFLITFLAVPSAIYYFVPNMPDWSLILIYIVLVAIVFTIYKLISEKIKFPHLEVIQGLIKTKDRITENKRKIRKIVHAIKKDKNEEMYGLDKFDEKINIIITDIEKFEAKKSLALEDFNNLVKPNIIAEIEGKDKERIIALKVDLEKKHSLLTEMEDKVKEQRIYIASNYEAYLGNEFATPDKLEALAEIMNTGGAETIGKAIAVYKTKK
;
A
#
# COMPACT_ATOMS: atom_id res chain seq x y z
N MET A 1 23.72 77.38 -26.81
CA MET A 1 23.07 77.88 -28.04
C MET A 1 21.83 78.61 -27.60
N GLU A 2 21.67 79.85 -28.06
CA GLU A 2 20.57 80.74 -27.68
C GLU A 2 19.21 80.06 -27.88
N GLU A 3 18.32 80.24 -26.91
CA GLU A 3 16.91 79.84 -26.95
C GLU A 3 16.18 80.62 -28.06
N GLN A 4 16.45 80.26 -29.33
CA GLN A 4 15.63 80.72 -30.44
C GLN A 4 14.27 80.02 -30.36
N ASN A 5 13.21 80.81 -30.24
CA ASN A 5 11.84 80.32 -30.27
C ASN A 5 11.61 79.54 -31.58
N ILE A 6 11.46 78.22 -31.46
CA ILE A 6 11.35 77.31 -32.61
C ILE A 6 10.19 77.68 -33.55
N LEU A 7 9.14 78.34 -33.04
CA LEU A 7 8.02 78.81 -33.86
C LEU A 7 8.41 79.88 -34.88
N THR A 8 9.54 80.56 -34.70
CA THR A 8 10.07 81.60 -35.60
C THR A 8 11.12 81.08 -36.59
N CYS A 9 11.51 79.81 -36.48
CA CYS A 9 12.54 79.23 -37.34
C CYS A 9 12.02 78.85 -38.73
N ASP A 10 12.97 78.69 -39.64
CA ASP A 10 12.75 78.39 -41.06
C ASP A 10 12.62 76.86 -41.33
N ILE A 11 12.51 76.51 -42.61
CA ILE A 11 12.38 75.12 -43.07
C ILE A 11 13.59 74.24 -42.69
N ILE A 12 14.77 74.82 -42.49
CA ILE A 12 15.98 74.08 -42.12
C ILE A 12 15.83 73.55 -40.69
N CYS A 13 15.36 74.40 -39.78
CA CYS A 13 15.07 74.00 -38.40
C CYS A 13 13.94 72.96 -38.33
N LEU A 14 12.87 73.11 -39.13
CA LEU A 14 11.78 72.13 -39.18
C LEU A 14 12.28 70.74 -39.63
N ASN A 15 13.17 70.70 -40.62
CA ASN A 15 13.81 69.46 -41.07
C ASN A 15 14.70 68.83 -40.00
N GLN A 16 15.39 69.63 -39.19
CA GLN A 16 16.17 69.14 -38.05
C GLN A 16 15.27 68.47 -37.00
N ILE A 17 14.16 69.13 -36.63
CA ILE A 17 13.18 68.58 -35.68
C ILE A 17 12.61 67.25 -36.20
N LYS A 18 12.26 67.20 -37.48
CA LYS A 18 11.77 65.98 -38.14
C LYS A 18 12.83 64.88 -38.12
N SER A 19 14.10 65.21 -38.36
CA SER A 19 15.21 64.25 -38.28
C SER A 19 15.33 63.68 -36.87
N ASP A 20 15.37 64.53 -35.85
CA ASP A 20 15.56 64.12 -34.45
C ASP A 20 14.40 63.23 -33.95
N ILE A 21 13.15 63.56 -34.30
CA ILE A 21 11.99 62.74 -33.94
C ILE A 21 12.00 61.40 -34.69
N LYS A 22 12.42 61.39 -35.96
CA LYS A 22 12.56 60.16 -36.73
C LYS A 22 13.68 59.28 -36.16
N GLU A 23 14.80 59.86 -35.77
CA GLU A 23 15.92 59.17 -35.12
C GLU A 23 15.52 58.56 -33.78
N HIS A 24 14.78 59.29 -32.94
CA HIS A 24 14.20 58.76 -31.70
C HIS A 24 13.28 57.56 -31.96
N ASN A 25 12.39 57.64 -32.96
CA ASN A 25 11.48 56.54 -33.28
C ASN A 25 12.23 55.30 -33.79
N ILE A 26 13.23 55.48 -34.65
CA ILE A 26 14.10 54.39 -35.12
C ILE A 26 14.90 53.78 -33.95
N ALA A 27 15.42 54.60 -33.04
CA ALA A 27 16.13 54.14 -31.86
C ALA A 27 15.21 53.32 -30.94
N LYS A 28 13.97 53.77 -30.74
CA LYS A 28 12.95 53.06 -29.98
C LYS A 28 12.57 51.71 -30.62
N GLU A 29 12.41 51.65 -31.95
CA GLU A 29 12.13 50.39 -32.66
C GLU A 29 13.27 49.38 -32.55
N LYS A 30 14.53 49.86 -32.53
CA LYS A 30 15.72 49.00 -32.38
C LYS A 30 15.88 48.39 -30.98
N ILE A 31 15.24 48.95 -29.95
CA ILE A 31 15.25 48.40 -28.58
C ILE A 31 14.47 47.09 -28.50
N GLU A 32 13.32 46.99 -29.17
CA GLU A 32 12.42 45.83 -29.06
C GLU A 32 13.08 44.48 -29.40
N PRO A 33 13.83 44.31 -30.52
CA PRO A 33 14.52 43.05 -30.81
C PRO A 33 15.61 42.73 -29.78
N VAL A 34 16.28 43.73 -29.20
CA VAL A 34 17.29 43.52 -28.14
C VAL A 34 16.61 43.04 -26.86
N LYS A 35 15.47 43.63 -26.51
CA LYS A 35 14.66 43.23 -25.35
C LYS A 35 14.12 41.81 -25.48
N VAL A 36 13.66 41.41 -26.67
CA VAL A 36 13.25 40.02 -26.95
C VAL A 36 14.45 39.09 -26.80
N ALA A 37 15.62 39.44 -27.36
CA ALA A 37 16.83 38.64 -27.24
C ALA A 37 17.29 38.46 -25.78
N VAL A 38 17.20 39.49 -24.93
CA VAL A 38 17.50 39.37 -23.48
C VAL A 38 16.56 38.36 -22.82
N LYS A 39 15.24 38.47 -23.05
CA LYS A 39 14.25 37.53 -22.48
C LYS A 39 14.46 36.10 -22.97
N ASP A 40 14.82 35.92 -24.23
CA ASP A 40 15.07 34.59 -24.79
C ASP A 40 16.36 33.99 -24.20
N LEU A 41 17.41 34.79 -24.00
CA LEU A 41 18.64 34.37 -23.30
C LEU A 41 18.36 33.99 -21.85
N GLU A 42 17.57 34.77 -21.12
CA GLU A 42 17.15 34.46 -19.75
C GLU A 42 16.46 33.10 -19.66
N LYS A 43 15.45 32.87 -20.52
CA LYS A 43 14.75 31.58 -20.60
C LYS A 43 15.66 30.42 -20.99
N ASN A 44 16.57 30.66 -21.92
CA ASN A 44 17.53 29.63 -22.35
C ASN A 44 18.48 29.25 -21.21
N ILE A 45 18.96 30.22 -20.42
CA ILE A 45 19.79 29.94 -19.24
C ILE A 45 18.98 29.18 -18.18
N GLU A 46 17.77 29.64 -17.86
CA GLU A 46 16.91 28.98 -16.86
C GLU A 46 16.59 27.53 -17.25
N SER A 47 16.24 27.30 -18.52
CA SER A 47 15.94 25.97 -19.03
C SER A 47 17.15 25.04 -19.03
N LEU A 48 18.34 25.54 -19.40
CA LEU A 48 19.59 24.77 -19.35
C LEU A 48 19.98 24.43 -17.91
N GLU A 49 19.94 25.42 -16.99
CA GLU A 49 20.24 25.17 -15.57
C GLU A 49 19.24 24.18 -14.96
N LYS A 50 17.96 24.26 -15.35
CA LYS A 50 16.95 23.29 -14.93
C LYS A 50 17.27 21.89 -15.49
N ALA A 51 17.60 21.78 -16.77
CA ALA A 51 17.94 20.49 -17.38
C ALA A 51 19.15 19.84 -16.68
N VAL A 52 20.18 20.62 -16.33
CA VAL A 52 21.35 20.16 -15.56
C VAL A 52 20.93 19.65 -14.18
N ARG A 53 20.08 20.39 -13.45
CA ARG A 53 19.57 19.95 -12.14
C ARG A 53 18.77 18.66 -12.25
N ASP A 54 17.89 18.56 -13.23
CA ASP A 54 17.05 17.38 -13.46
C ASP A 54 17.91 16.16 -13.83
N GLU A 55 18.96 16.34 -14.65
CA GLU A 55 19.93 15.29 -15.00
C GLU A 55 20.71 14.80 -13.76
N ILE A 56 21.16 15.73 -12.90
CA ILE A 56 21.82 15.40 -11.62
C ILE A 56 20.88 14.58 -10.74
N GLU A 57 19.64 15.05 -10.51
CA GLU A 57 18.71 14.37 -9.62
C GLU A 57 18.38 12.96 -10.12
N SER A 58 18.04 12.84 -11.40
CA SER A 58 17.75 11.56 -12.05
C SER A 58 18.93 10.60 -11.95
N THR A 59 20.14 11.06 -12.30
CA THR A 59 21.35 10.23 -12.27
C THR A 59 21.71 9.80 -10.85
N LEU A 60 21.67 10.71 -9.87
CA LEU A 60 21.95 10.39 -8.48
C LEU A 60 20.95 9.35 -7.94
N LYS A 61 19.67 9.49 -8.27
CA LYS A 61 18.64 8.52 -7.90
C LYS A 61 18.93 7.15 -8.48
N THR A 62 19.12 7.04 -9.79
CA THR A 62 19.40 5.76 -10.46
C THR A 62 20.68 5.10 -9.94
N ARG A 63 21.74 5.87 -9.70
CA ARG A 63 23.01 5.32 -9.19
C ARG A 63 22.90 4.88 -7.74
N ARG A 64 22.19 5.64 -6.89
CA ARG A 64 21.93 5.25 -5.51
C ARG A 64 21.08 3.98 -5.43
N GLU A 65 20.04 3.87 -6.26
CA GLU A 65 19.21 2.67 -6.38
C GLU A 65 20.03 1.47 -6.88
N ALA A 66 20.93 1.66 -7.84
CA ALA A 66 21.83 0.62 -8.30
C ALA A 66 22.72 0.07 -7.18
N VAL A 67 23.31 0.97 -6.36
CA VAL A 67 24.11 0.59 -5.17
C VAL A 67 23.26 -0.22 -4.19
N ALA A 68 22.04 0.26 -3.87
CA ALA A 68 21.15 -0.43 -2.94
C ALA A 68 20.67 -1.79 -3.47
N SER A 69 20.38 -1.89 -4.76
CA SER A 69 19.73 -3.06 -5.38
C SER A 69 20.52 -4.36 -5.24
N GLY A 70 21.85 -4.29 -5.24
CA GLY A 70 22.70 -5.47 -5.04
C GLY A 70 22.54 -6.04 -3.63
N PHE A 71 22.57 -5.17 -2.62
CA PHE A 71 22.36 -5.57 -1.23
C PHE A 71 20.93 -6.04 -0.98
N ASP A 72 19.94 -5.34 -1.55
CA ASP A 72 18.52 -5.69 -1.37
C ASP A 72 18.21 -7.09 -1.90
N LYS A 73 18.80 -7.48 -3.04
CA LYS A 73 18.65 -8.84 -3.58
C LYS A 73 19.21 -9.92 -2.67
N GLU A 74 20.38 -9.70 -2.08
CA GLU A 74 21.00 -10.67 -1.16
C GLU A 74 20.21 -10.77 0.15
N ILE A 75 19.81 -9.62 0.71
CA ILE A 75 18.96 -9.57 1.91
C ILE A 75 17.63 -10.31 1.65
N GLU A 76 16.98 -10.08 0.51
CA GLU A 76 15.74 -10.78 0.15
C GLU A 76 15.96 -12.29 0.02
N SER A 77 17.05 -12.72 -0.62
CA SER A 77 17.42 -14.14 -0.72
C SER A 77 17.59 -14.78 0.65
N ASP A 78 18.27 -14.11 1.57
CA ASP A 78 18.50 -14.62 2.92
C ASP A 78 17.22 -14.61 3.77
N GLN A 79 16.34 -13.61 3.59
CA GLN A 79 15.00 -13.61 4.19
C GLN A 79 14.14 -14.78 3.70
N GLU A 80 14.22 -15.15 2.42
CA GLU A 80 13.54 -16.35 1.92
C GLU A 80 14.11 -17.63 2.52
N LYS A 81 15.44 -17.75 2.63
CA LYS A 81 16.09 -18.89 3.28
C LYS A 81 15.67 -18.98 4.75
N LEU A 82 15.63 -17.84 5.46
CA LEU A 82 15.17 -17.76 6.84
C LEU A 82 13.75 -18.32 7.00
N LYS A 83 12.81 -17.87 6.16
CA LYS A 83 11.41 -18.37 6.16
C LYS A 83 11.35 -19.88 5.92
N LYS A 84 12.16 -20.41 4.99
CA LYS A 84 12.23 -21.86 4.70
C LYS A 84 12.72 -22.64 5.92
N ILE A 85 13.82 -22.21 6.55
CA ILE A 85 14.38 -22.88 7.74
C ILE A 85 13.42 -22.82 8.93
N GLN A 86 12.75 -21.68 9.16
CA GLN A 86 11.71 -21.56 10.18
C GLN A 86 10.54 -22.53 9.93
N SER A 87 10.07 -22.64 8.69
CA SER A 87 9.03 -23.61 8.33
C SER A 87 9.47 -25.05 8.60
N ASP A 88 10.72 -25.39 8.27
CA ASP A 88 11.25 -26.73 8.50
C ASP A 88 11.46 -27.03 9.98
N ARG A 89 11.86 -26.03 10.78
CA ARG A 89 11.89 -26.09 12.25
C ARG A 89 10.52 -26.40 12.82
N ASP A 90 9.48 -25.69 12.37
CA ASP A 90 8.10 -25.89 12.85
C ASP A 90 7.54 -27.27 12.48
N LYS A 91 7.90 -27.78 11.29
CA LYS A 91 7.58 -29.16 10.89
C LYS A 91 8.30 -30.16 11.78
N ALA A 92 9.59 -29.97 12.06
CA ALA A 92 10.39 -30.83 12.93
C ALA A 92 9.80 -30.84 14.36
N LYS A 93 9.48 -29.67 14.92
CA LYS A 93 8.80 -29.52 16.21
C LYS A 93 7.46 -30.26 16.22
N SER A 94 6.62 -30.03 15.21
CA SER A 94 5.32 -30.69 15.09
C SER A 94 5.45 -32.21 15.01
N LYS A 95 6.49 -32.73 14.36
CA LYS A 95 6.81 -34.15 14.31
C LYS A 95 7.23 -34.67 15.68
N GLY A 96 8.15 -33.99 16.37
CA GLY A 96 8.59 -34.34 17.72
C GLY A 96 7.45 -34.36 18.74
N VAL A 97 6.56 -33.37 18.69
CA VAL A 97 5.34 -33.33 19.54
C VAL A 97 4.44 -34.54 19.27
N LYS A 98 4.22 -34.89 18.00
CA LYS A 98 3.41 -36.07 17.63
C LYS A 98 4.05 -37.37 18.11
N GLU A 99 5.36 -37.50 17.98
CA GLU A 99 6.12 -38.66 18.42
C GLU A 99 6.06 -38.81 19.94
N ARG A 100 6.31 -37.73 20.70
CA ARG A 100 6.17 -37.71 22.16
C ARG A 100 4.77 -38.09 22.61
N ILE A 101 3.72 -37.54 21.98
CA ILE A 101 2.33 -37.95 22.24
C ILE A 101 2.15 -39.46 21.99
N SER A 102 2.72 -39.98 20.90
CA SER A 102 2.62 -41.40 20.57
C SER A 102 3.29 -42.28 21.62
N VAL A 103 4.51 -41.94 22.02
CA VAL A 103 5.30 -42.67 23.02
C VAL A 103 4.65 -42.59 24.40
N GLU A 104 4.36 -41.39 24.91
CA GLU A 104 3.79 -41.21 26.26
C GLU A 104 2.37 -41.78 26.38
N THR A 105 1.61 -41.87 25.29
CA THR A 105 0.25 -42.44 25.30
C THR A 105 0.20 -43.90 24.83
N SER A 106 1.34 -44.50 24.48
CA SER A 106 1.41 -45.86 23.92
C SER A 106 0.86 -46.91 24.88
N SER A 107 1.34 -46.93 26.13
CA SER A 107 0.90 -47.85 27.18
C SER A 107 -0.61 -47.75 27.42
N LEU A 108 -1.14 -46.53 27.61
CA LEU A 108 -2.58 -46.31 27.80
C LEU A 108 -3.41 -46.72 26.58
N ARG A 109 -2.87 -46.60 25.37
CA ARG A 109 -3.54 -47.06 24.14
C ARG A 109 -3.53 -48.58 24.02
N GLU A 110 -2.43 -49.22 24.41
CA GLU A 110 -2.28 -50.66 24.45
C GLU A 110 -3.20 -51.29 25.52
N ASP A 111 -3.22 -50.74 26.73
CA ASP A 111 -4.16 -51.09 27.80
C ASP A 111 -5.62 -51.01 27.31
N ASN A 112 -5.97 -49.91 26.63
CA ASN A 112 -7.31 -49.74 26.06
C ASN A 112 -7.63 -50.76 24.97
N LYS A 113 -6.63 -51.24 24.22
CA LYS A 113 -6.80 -52.28 23.22
C LYS A 113 -7.01 -53.63 23.91
N GLY A 114 -6.16 -53.99 24.88
CA GLY A 114 -6.30 -55.18 25.72
C GLY A 114 -7.67 -55.25 26.40
N MET A 115 -8.09 -54.20 27.10
CA MET A 115 -9.41 -54.13 27.74
C MET A 115 -10.58 -54.28 26.76
N LYS A 116 -10.46 -53.80 25.53
CA LYS A 116 -11.50 -54.01 24.50
C LYS A 116 -11.55 -55.45 24.01
N ASP A 117 -10.39 -56.09 23.90
CA ASP A 117 -10.29 -57.47 23.46
C ASP A 117 -10.75 -58.43 24.58
N GLU A 118 -10.44 -58.12 25.85
CA GLU A 118 -11.03 -58.76 27.04
C GLU A 118 -12.56 -58.67 27.04
N ILE A 119 -13.13 -57.47 26.76
CA ILE A 119 -14.58 -57.29 26.61
C ILE A 119 -15.10 -58.24 25.53
N LYS A 120 -14.51 -58.24 24.32
CA LYS A 120 -14.98 -59.12 23.23
C LYS A 120 -14.88 -60.60 23.61
N ALA A 121 -13.80 -61.02 24.25
CA ALA A 121 -13.57 -62.39 24.69
C ALA A 121 -14.61 -62.82 25.74
N ALA A 122 -14.89 -61.97 26.73
CA ALA A 122 -15.90 -62.23 27.76
C ALA A 122 -17.32 -62.35 27.17
N PHE A 123 -17.66 -61.53 26.17
CA PHE A 123 -18.94 -61.66 25.44
C PHE A 123 -19.04 -63.00 24.68
N LYS A 124 -17.96 -63.43 24.02
CA LYS A 124 -17.91 -64.69 23.27
C LYS A 124 -17.98 -65.91 24.20
N SER A 125 -17.23 -65.90 25.30
CA SER A 125 -17.15 -67.02 26.26
C SER A 125 -18.47 -67.25 26.98
N ASN A 126 -19.16 -66.18 27.39
CA ASN A 126 -20.43 -66.28 28.11
C ASN A 126 -21.66 -66.40 27.19
N ARG A 127 -21.46 -66.55 25.87
CA ARG A 127 -22.51 -66.58 24.84
C ARG A 127 -23.50 -65.40 24.93
N ILE A 128 -23.01 -64.24 25.39
CA ILE A 128 -23.86 -63.05 25.56
C ILE A 128 -24.10 -62.43 24.18
N PRO A 129 -25.36 -62.13 23.81
CA PRO A 129 -25.66 -61.47 22.56
C PRO A 129 -24.94 -60.12 22.39
N ARG A 130 -24.47 -59.82 21.18
CA ARG A 130 -23.70 -58.60 20.87
C ARG A 130 -24.46 -57.30 21.20
N PHE A 131 -25.79 -57.30 21.17
CA PHE A 131 -26.60 -56.14 21.50
C PHE A 131 -26.47 -55.70 22.96
N CYS A 132 -26.11 -56.61 23.87
CA CYS A 132 -25.88 -56.29 25.29
C CYS A 132 -24.63 -55.41 25.51
N ASN A 133 -23.76 -55.31 24.50
CA ASN A 133 -22.62 -54.40 24.51
C ASN A 133 -22.97 -52.97 24.07
N SER A 134 -24.18 -52.74 23.55
CA SER A 134 -24.61 -51.44 23.05
C SER A 134 -24.76 -50.43 24.20
N ARG A 135 -24.58 -49.14 23.87
CA ARG A 135 -24.77 -48.06 24.84
C ARG A 135 -26.24 -47.95 25.28
N LEU A 136 -27.17 -48.23 24.38
CA LEU A 136 -28.60 -48.19 24.66
C LEU A 136 -29.01 -49.27 25.66
N PHE A 137 -28.55 -50.51 25.46
CA PHE A 137 -28.82 -51.61 26.40
C PHE A 137 -28.27 -51.31 27.80
N LEU A 138 -27.01 -50.85 27.88
CA LEU A 138 -26.40 -50.51 29.16
C LEU A 138 -27.12 -49.36 29.86
N ALA A 139 -27.56 -48.33 29.13
CA ALA A 139 -28.31 -47.23 29.72
C ALA A 139 -29.68 -47.68 30.26
N LEU A 140 -30.45 -48.44 29.48
CA LEU A 140 -31.80 -48.87 29.82
C LEU A 140 -31.87 -49.89 30.96
N PHE A 141 -30.93 -50.85 31.00
CA PHE A 141 -31.00 -51.97 31.94
C PHE A 141 -30.02 -51.86 33.11
N MET A 142 -28.97 -51.03 32.99
CA MET A 142 -27.87 -50.85 33.95
C MET A 142 -27.52 -49.37 34.15
N THR A 143 -28.54 -48.54 34.37
CA THR A 143 -28.44 -47.08 34.49
C THR A 143 -27.56 -46.68 35.66
N LYS A 144 -26.52 -45.86 35.43
CA LYS A 144 -25.56 -45.45 36.48
C LYS A 144 -25.42 -43.95 36.70
N GLY A 145 -25.93 -43.10 35.80
CA GLY A 145 -25.80 -41.65 35.95
C GLY A 145 -26.69 -40.82 35.05
N PHE A 146 -26.58 -39.50 35.16
CA PHE A 146 -27.47 -38.53 34.48
C PHE A 146 -27.56 -38.71 32.97
N LYS A 147 -26.46 -39.05 32.29
CA LYS A 147 -26.47 -39.28 30.83
C LYS A 147 -27.26 -40.53 30.46
N ASP A 148 -27.21 -41.56 31.27
CA ASP A 148 -27.96 -42.79 31.03
C ASP A 148 -29.43 -42.59 31.40
N ALA A 149 -29.72 -41.84 32.47
CA ALA A 149 -31.08 -41.43 32.84
C ALA A 149 -31.74 -40.60 31.73
N PHE A 150 -31.01 -39.66 31.12
CA PHE A 150 -31.50 -38.91 29.96
C PHE A 150 -31.82 -39.84 28.78
N ILE A 151 -30.95 -40.81 28.48
CA ILE A 151 -31.23 -41.82 27.44
C ILE A 151 -32.51 -42.58 27.80
N CYS A 152 -32.68 -43.03 29.06
CA CYS A 152 -33.90 -43.70 29.49
C CYS A 152 -35.15 -42.84 29.28
N ILE A 153 -35.12 -41.56 29.66
CA ILE A 153 -36.25 -40.62 29.49
C ILE A 153 -36.59 -40.45 28.01
N VAL A 154 -35.59 -40.21 27.16
CA VAL A 154 -35.80 -40.10 25.71
C VAL A 154 -36.39 -41.38 25.13
N THR A 155 -35.88 -42.55 25.55
CA THR A 155 -36.39 -43.83 25.06
C THR A 155 -37.83 -44.08 25.51
N PHE A 156 -38.17 -43.68 26.74
CA PHE A 156 -39.53 -43.74 27.28
C PHE A 156 -40.49 -42.83 26.51
N LEU A 157 -40.11 -41.57 26.26
CA LEU A 157 -40.90 -40.64 25.45
C LEU A 157 -41.13 -41.17 24.03
N ILE A 158 -40.09 -41.73 23.40
CA ILE A 158 -40.25 -42.31 22.06
C ILE A 158 -41.22 -43.50 22.11
N THR A 159 -41.06 -44.40 23.07
CA THR A 159 -41.84 -45.64 23.13
C THR A 159 -43.28 -45.38 23.52
N PHE A 160 -43.56 -44.50 24.48
CA PHE A 160 -44.91 -44.28 25.00
C PHE A 160 -45.62 -43.05 24.46
N LEU A 161 -44.94 -42.08 23.87
CA LEU A 161 -45.59 -40.92 23.25
C LEU A 161 -45.51 -41.01 21.73
N ALA A 162 -44.30 -41.10 21.17
CA ALA A 162 -44.13 -41.03 19.72
C ALA A 162 -44.71 -42.25 18.98
N VAL A 163 -44.49 -43.47 19.48
CA VAL A 163 -44.95 -44.70 18.80
C VAL A 163 -46.48 -44.81 18.79
N PRO A 164 -47.23 -44.66 19.90
CA PRO A 164 -48.69 -44.67 19.87
C PRO A 164 -49.28 -43.56 19.01
N SER A 165 -48.74 -42.34 19.09
CA SER A 165 -49.19 -41.21 18.27
C SER A 165 -48.95 -41.46 16.77
N ALA A 166 -47.81 -42.04 16.40
CA ALA A 166 -47.52 -42.40 15.03
C ALA A 166 -48.50 -43.48 14.52
N ILE A 167 -48.72 -44.55 15.29
CA ILE A 167 -49.65 -45.64 14.90
C ILE A 167 -51.07 -45.10 14.71
N TYR A 168 -51.54 -44.23 15.61
CA TYR A 168 -52.87 -43.62 15.50
C TYR A 168 -53.02 -42.70 14.28
N TYR A 169 -52.00 -41.87 13.99
CA TYR A 169 -52.06 -40.91 12.89
C TYR A 169 -51.88 -41.55 11.50
N PHE A 170 -51.08 -42.62 11.39
CA PHE A 170 -50.80 -43.27 10.10
C PHE A 170 -51.82 -44.35 9.71
N VAL A 171 -52.74 -44.75 10.60
CA VAL A 171 -53.80 -45.73 10.28
C VAL A 171 -55.15 -45.01 10.14
N PRO A 172 -55.68 -44.85 8.91
CA PRO A 172 -56.95 -44.15 8.68
C PRO A 172 -58.14 -44.87 9.33
N ASN A 173 -59.14 -44.11 9.77
CA ASN A 173 -60.44 -44.59 10.30
C ASN A 173 -60.35 -45.41 11.61
N MET A 174 -59.33 -45.18 12.43
CA MET A 174 -59.23 -45.75 13.77
C MET A 174 -60.24 -45.08 14.74
N PRO A 175 -61.13 -45.84 15.40
CA PRO A 175 -62.07 -45.27 16.37
C PRO A 175 -61.34 -44.76 17.62
N ASP A 176 -61.87 -43.75 18.33
CA ASP A 176 -61.14 -43.09 19.44
C ASP A 176 -60.72 -44.03 20.59
N TRP A 177 -61.48 -45.12 20.82
CA TRP A 177 -61.11 -46.13 21.82
C TRP A 177 -59.89 -46.98 21.42
N SER A 178 -59.53 -47.01 20.13
CA SER A 178 -58.39 -47.80 19.62
C SER A 178 -57.06 -47.33 20.19
N LEU A 179 -56.94 -46.05 20.55
CA LEU A 179 -55.73 -45.50 21.18
C LEU A 179 -55.48 -46.20 22.52
N ILE A 180 -56.51 -46.41 23.33
CA ILE A 180 -56.43 -47.13 24.61
C ILE A 180 -55.96 -48.57 24.37
N LEU A 181 -56.49 -49.24 23.35
CA LEU A 181 -56.06 -50.60 22.99
C LEU A 181 -54.58 -50.63 22.55
N ILE A 182 -54.12 -49.68 21.74
CA ILE A 182 -52.72 -49.55 21.31
C ILE A 182 -51.79 -49.41 22.52
N TYR A 183 -52.15 -48.58 23.51
CA TYR A 183 -51.37 -48.44 24.74
C TYR A 183 -51.33 -49.74 25.56
N ILE A 184 -52.45 -50.44 25.71
CA ILE A 184 -52.51 -51.73 26.42
C ILE A 184 -51.59 -52.76 25.76
N VAL A 185 -51.68 -52.90 24.44
CA VAL A 185 -50.85 -53.83 23.65
C VAL A 185 -49.38 -53.43 23.75
N LEU A 186 -49.05 -52.14 23.63
CA LEU A 186 -47.68 -51.65 23.74
C LEU A 186 -47.09 -51.93 25.13
N VAL A 187 -47.83 -51.64 26.20
CA VAL A 187 -47.38 -51.93 27.58
C VAL A 187 -47.16 -53.42 27.76
N ALA A 188 -48.06 -54.28 27.26
CA ALA A 188 -47.90 -55.72 27.32
C ALA A 188 -46.64 -56.21 26.56
N ILE A 189 -46.37 -55.66 25.37
CA ILE A 189 -45.16 -55.96 24.59
C ILE A 189 -43.90 -55.50 25.31
N VAL A 190 -43.87 -54.27 25.81
CA VAL A 190 -42.71 -53.73 26.53
C VAL A 190 -42.44 -54.53 27.81
N PHE A 191 -43.50 -54.89 28.55
CA PHE A 191 -43.39 -55.69 29.77
C PHE A 191 -42.88 -57.10 29.49
N THR A 192 -43.41 -57.77 28.46
CA THR A 192 -42.95 -59.12 28.07
C THR A 192 -41.49 -59.10 27.60
N ILE A 193 -41.08 -58.14 26.77
CA ILE A 193 -39.68 -57.96 26.36
C ILE A 193 -38.78 -57.70 27.57
N TYR A 194 -39.19 -56.80 28.47
CA TYR A 194 -38.42 -56.46 29.67
C TYR A 194 -38.23 -57.69 30.57
N LYS A 195 -39.29 -58.48 30.77
CA LYS A 195 -39.25 -59.71 31.57
C LYS A 195 -38.31 -60.74 30.93
N LEU A 196 -38.42 -60.98 29.62
CA LEU A 196 -37.56 -61.91 28.89
C LEU A 196 -36.07 -61.52 28.98
N ILE A 197 -35.75 -60.24 28.80
CA ILE A 197 -34.38 -59.74 28.91
C ILE A 197 -33.88 -59.87 30.36
N SER A 198 -34.72 -59.54 31.34
CA SER A 198 -34.33 -59.60 32.74
C SER A 198 -34.02 -61.04 33.18
N GLU A 199 -34.91 -61.97 32.85
CA GLU A 199 -34.83 -63.38 33.25
C GLU A 199 -33.72 -64.14 32.52
N LYS A 200 -33.63 -64.00 31.19
CA LYS A 200 -32.66 -64.79 30.39
C LYS A 200 -31.27 -64.16 30.28
N ILE A 201 -31.14 -62.85 30.46
CA ILE A 201 -29.90 -62.13 30.14
C ILE A 201 -29.36 -61.39 31.35
N LYS A 202 -30.21 -60.61 32.04
CA LYS A 202 -29.74 -59.72 33.12
C LYS A 202 -29.33 -60.50 34.38
N PHE A 203 -30.16 -61.40 34.89
CA PHE A 203 -29.84 -62.13 36.12
C PHE A 203 -28.69 -63.16 35.95
N PRO A 204 -28.65 -63.99 34.89
CA PRO A 204 -27.60 -65.00 34.74
C PRO A 204 -26.20 -64.42 34.47
N HIS A 205 -26.13 -63.23 33.86
CA HIS A 205 -24.86 -62.60 33.47
C HIS A 205 -24.61 -61.27 34.21
N LEU A 206 -25.30 -61.01 35.32
CA LEU A 206 -25.25 -59.72 36.01
C LEU A 206 -23.82 -59.34 36.40
N GLU A 207 -23.09 -60.27 37.02
CA GLU A 207 -21.70 -60.05 37.47
C GLU A 207 -20.76 -59.78 36.28
N VAL A 208 -20.91 -60.55 35.20
CA VAL A 208 -20.13 -60.38 33.96
C VAL A 208 -20.41 -59.01 33.35
N ILE A 209 -21.68 -58.60 33.26
CA ILE A 209 -22.07 -57.29 32.72
C ILE A 209 -21.55 -56.15 33.60
N GLN A 210 -21.62 -56.29 34.94
CA GLN A 210 -21.05 -55.30 35.85
C GLN A 210 -19.53 -55.18 35.73
N GLY A 211 -18.82 -56.30 35.59
CA GLY A 211 -17.37 -56.34 35.31
C GLY A 211 -17.03 -55.62 34.01
N LEU A 212 -17.79 -55.89 32.94
CA LEU A 212 -17.63 -55.22 31.64
C LEU A 212 -17.86 -53.72 31.71
N ILE A 213 -18.85 -53.25 32.49
CA ILE A 213 -19.08 -51.81 32.72
C ILE A 213 -17.86 -51.19 33.42
N LYS A 214 -17.33 -51.82 34.48
CA LYS A 214 -16.11 -51.34 35.16
C LYS A 214 -14.94 -51.25 34.18
N THR A 215 -14.75 -52.23 33.30
CA THR A 215 -13.70 -52.19 32.26
C THR A 215 -13.93 -51.05 31.25
N LYS A 216 -15.18 -50.78 30.86
CA LYS A 216 -15.51 -49.62 30.00
C LYS A 216 -15.28 -48.27 30.69
N ASP A 217 -15.54 -48.20 31.99
CA ASP A 217 -15.25 -47.01 32.80
C ASP A 217 -13.74 -46.75 32.86
N ARG A 218 -12.93 -47.79 33.07
CA ARG A 218 -11.45 -47.73 33.00
C ARG A 218 -10.95 -47.26 31.62
N ILE A 219 -11.51 -47.76 30.52
CA ILE A 219 -11.19 -47.27 29.17
C ILE A 219 -11.50 -45.77 29.03
N THR A 220 -12.63 -45.33 29.59
CA THR A 220 -13.05 -43.92 29.53
C THR A 220 -12.13 -43.03 30.36
N GLU A 221 -11.69 -43.51 31.53
CA GLU A 221 -10.70 -42.85 32.37
C GLU A 221 -9.35 -42.74 31.66
N ASN A 222 -8.85 -43.83 31.06
CA ASN A 222 -7.63 -43.83 30.25
C ASN A 222 -7.71 -42.84 29.09
N LYS A 223 -8.85 -42.75 28.40
CA LYS A 223 -9.07 -41.71 27.37
C LYS A 223 -9.04 -40.28 27.93
N ARG A 224 -9.44 -40.06 29.19
CA ARG A 224 -9.28 -38.75 29.85
C ARG A 224 -7.81 -38.49 30.17
N LYS A 225 -7.07 -39.49 30.69
CA LYS A 225 -5.63 -39.41 30.94
C LYS A 225 -4.85 -39.08 29.67
N ILE A 226 -5.12 -39.80 28.57
CA ILE A 226 -4.54 -39.51 27.24
C ILE A 226 -4.80 -38.06 26.82
N ARG A 227 -6.03 -37.56 26.97
CA ARG A 227 -6.36 -36.17 26.64
C ARG A 227 -5.60 -35.16 27.50
N LYS A 228 -5.43 -35.44 28.80
CA LYS A 228 -4.62 -34.61 29.71
C LYS A 228 -3.15 -34.59 29.28
N ILE A 229 -2.56 -35.74 28.96
CA ILE A 229 -1.18 -35.87 28.47
C ILE A 229 -1.00 -35.08 27.17
N VAL A 230 -1.90 -35.28 26.19
CA VAL A 230 -1.87 -34.54 24.92
C VAL A 230 -1.93 -33.03 25.14
N HIS A 231 -2.80 -32.57 26.04
CA HIS A 231 -2.91 -31.15 26.35
C HIS A 231 -1.67 -30.61 27.06
N ALA A 232 -1.10 -31.36 28.00
CA ALA A 232 0.13 -31.00 28.70
C ALA A 232 1.30 -30.86 27.73
N ILE A 233 1.52 -31.85 26.85
CA ILE A 233 2.59 -31.80 25.83
C ILE A 233 2.41 -30.60 24.89
N LYS A 234 1.18 -30.31 24.45
CA LYS A 234 0.92 -29.16 23.56
C LYS A 234 1.15 -27.80 24.23
N LYS A 235 0.99 -27.72 25.54
CA LYS A 235 1.21 -26.49 26.33
C LYS A 235 2.65 -26.38 26.84
N ASP A 236 3.41 -27.47 26.75
CA ASP A 236 4.81 -27.50 27.15
C ASP A 236 5.61 -26.49 26.33
N LYS A 237 6.41 -25.67 27.03
CA LYS A 237 7.29 -24.67 26.41
C LYS A 237 8.68 -25.23 26.18
N ASN A 238 9.04 -26.35 26.80
CA ASN A 238 10.35 -26.94 26.60
C ASN A 238 10.38 -27.69 25.26
N GLU A 239 11.27 -27.25 24.37
CA GLU A 239 11.48 -27.79 23.03
C GLU A 239 12.83 -28.50 22.86
N GLU A 240 13.68 -28.50 23.88
CA GLU A 240 15.05 -29.06 23.83
C GLU A 240 15.05 -30.53 23.40
N MET A 241 14.05 -31.29 23.84
CA MET A 241 13.89 -32.71 23.51
C MET A 241 13.64 -32.99 22.02
N TYR A 242 13.31 -31.96 21.23
CA TYR A 242 12.99 -32.11 19.81
C TYR A 242 14.20 -31.91 18.87
N GLY A 243 15.39 -31.63 19.42
CA GLY A 243 16.62 -31.50 18.63
C GLY A 243 16.57 -30.34 17.63
N LEU A 244 15.98 -29.22 18.03
CA LEU A 244 15.78 -28.04 17.17
C LEU A 244 17.04 -27.15 17.10
N ASP A 245 18.05 -27.41 17.92
CA ASP A 245 19.25 -26.58 18.05
C ASP A 245 19.95 -26.30 16.71
N LYS A 246 20.01 -27.30 15.83
CA LYS A 246 20.60 -27.15 14.48
C LYS A 246 19.84 -26.17 13.60
N PHE A 247 18.52 -26.06 13.79
CA PHE A 247 17.71 -25.05 13.08
C PHE A 247 17.90 -23.68 13.71
N ASP A 248 17.96 -23.61 15.04
CA ASP A 248 18.16 -22.36 15.78
C ASP A 248 19.53 -21.73 15.47
N GLU A 249 20.59 -22.54 15.43
CA GLU A 249 21.93 -22.12 14.99
C GLU A 249 21.90 -21.55 13.57
N LYS A 250 21.27 -22.26 12.62
CA LYS A 250 21.16 -21.79 11.23
C LYS A 250 20.34 -20.51 11.11
N ILE A 251 19.24 -20.40 11.86
CA ILE A 251 18.41 -19.19 11.92
C ILE A 251 19.26 -18.01 12.40
N ASN A 252 20.01 -18.20 13.48
CA ASN A 252 20.86 -17.14 14.04
C ASN A 252 21.98 -16.73 13.08
N ILE A 253 22.61 -17.67 12.39
CA ILE A 253 23.61 -17.37 11.36
C ILE A 253 23.00 -16.50 10.25
N ILE A 254 21.85 -16.89 9.70
CA ILE A 254 21.19 -16.12 8.63
C ILE A 254 20.76 -14.74 9.12
N ILE A 255 20.20 -14.62 10.33
CA ILE A 255 19.85 -13.32 10.92
C ILE A 255 21.09 -12.42 11.03
N THR A 256 22.19 -12.98 11.55
CA THR A 256 23.46 -12.26 11.69
C THR A 256 24.00 -11.81 10.32
N ASP A 257 23.85 -12.64 9.29
CA ASP A 257 24.30 -12.31 7.95
C ASP A 257 23.42 -11.22 7.30
N ILE A 258 22.10 -11.25 7.49
CA ILE A 258 21.19 -10.16 7.11
C ILE A 258 21.62 -8.85 7.77
N GLU A 259 21.86 -8.85 9.08
CA GLU A 259 22.31 -7.66 9.82
C GLU A 259 23.64 -7.11 9.27
N LYS A 260 24.60 -8.00 8.96
CA LYS A 260 25.87 -7.61 8.32
C LYS A 260 25.65 -6.99 6.95
N PHE A 261 24.75 -7.54 6.12
CA PHE A 261 24.46 -6.99 4.80
C PHE A 261 23.75 -5.64 4.88
N GLU A 262 22.83 -5.46 5.82
CA GLU A 262 22.18 -4.18 6.09
C GLU A 262 23.20 -3.11 6.55
N ALA A 263 24.12 -3.48 7.44
CA ALA A 263 25.20 -2.59 7.87
C ALA A 263 26.11 -2.19 6.70
N LYS A 264 26.53 -3.17 5.87
CA LYS A 264 27.33 -2.92 4.66
C LYS A 264 26.59 -2.05 3.64
N LYS A 265 25.28 -2.26 3.46
CA LYS A 265 24.43 -1.42 2.61
C LYS A 265 24.44 0.02 3.10
N SER A 266 24.27 0.22 4.41
CA SER A 266 24.31 1.56 5.02
C SER A 266 25.64 2.26 4.76
N LEU A 267 26.76 1.56 4.99
CA LEU A 267 28.10 2.08 4.71
C LEU A 267 28.30 2.41 3.23
N ALA A 268 27.90 1.51 2.32
CA ALA A 268 28.03 1.75 0.89
C ALA A 268 27.20 2.96 0.41
N LEU A 269 26.03 3.18 1.01
CA LEU A 269 25.21 4.36 0.73
C LEU A 269 25.81 5.64 1.32
N GLU A 270 26.46 5.55 2.48
CA GLU A 270 27.22 6.66 3.06
C GLU A 270 28.42 7.03 2.18
N ASP A 271 29.23 6.05 1.77
CA ASP A 271 30.35 6.23 0.85
C ASP A 271 29.87 6.81 -0.49
N PHE A 272 28.74 6.34 -1.01
CA PHE A 272 28.12 6.93 -2.20
C PHE A 272 27.78 8.41 -2.00
N ASN A 273 27.17 8.77 -0.88
CA ASN A 273 26.77 10.16 -0.60
C ASN A 273 27.97 11.08 -0.36
N ASN A 274 29.03 10.59 0.28
CA ASN A 274 30.17 11.40 0.68
C ASN A 274 31.24 11.50 -0.41
N LEU A 275 31.49 10.41 -1.14
CA LEU A 275 32.59 10.32 -2.11
C LEU A 275 32.13 10.36 -3.56
N VAL A 276 31.06 9.64 -3.90
CA VAL A 276 30.65 9.46 -5.31
C VAL A 276 29.72 10.58 -5.79
N LYS A 277 28.73 10.95 -4.98
CA LYS A 277 27.78 12.02 -5.26
C LYS A 277 28.44 13.35 -5.66
N PRO A 278 29.43 13.90 -4.93
CA PRO A 278 30.07 15.16 -5.34
C PRO A 278 30.78 15.05 -6.68
N ASN A 279 31.37 13.89 -6.99
CA ASN A 279 32.04 13.67 -8.29
C ASN A 279 31.03 13.63 -9.44
N ILE A 280 29.88 12.96 -9.27
CA ILE A 280 28.81 12.93 -10.28
C ILE A 280 28.27 14.34 -10.52
N ILE A 281 28.05 15.11 -9.45
CA ILE A 281 27.59 16.51 -9.57
C ILE A 281 28.63 17.33 -10.36
N ALA A 282 29.90 17.24 -9.99
CA ALA A 282 30.96 17.99 -10.66
C ALA A 282 31.12 17.60 -12.15
N GLU A 283 30.95 16.33 -12.49
CA GLU A 283 31.01 15.83 -13.86
C GLU A 283 29.87 16.40 -14.71
N ILE A 284 28.63 16.32 -14.22
CA ILE A 284 27.44 16.81 -14.95
C ILE A 284 27.46 18.35 -15.04
N GLU A 285 27.76 19.03 -13.93
CA GLU A 285 27.90 20.49 -13.95
C GLU A 285 29.02 20.93 -14.88
N GLY A 286 30.17 20.23 -14.85
CA GLY A 286 31.33 20.55 -15.68
C GLY A 286 31.05 20.53 -17.17
N LYS A 287 30.20 19.60 -17.64
CA LYS A 287 29.82 19.45 -19.05
C LYS A 287 29.13 20.70 -19.63
N ASP A 288 28.24 21.34 -18.86
CA ASP A 288 27.45 22.49 -19.32
C ASP A 288 27.92 23.83 -18.73
N LYS A 289 28.90 23.81 -17.80
CA LYS A 289 29.43 24.99 -17.11
C LYS A 289 29.91 26.08 -18.07
N GLU A 290 30.76 25.73 -19.03
CA GLU A 290 31.33 26.72 -19.97
C GLU A 290 30.23 27.35 -20.84
N ARG A 291 29.25 26.55 -21.26
CA ARG A 291 28.10 27.01 -22.05
C ARG A 291 27.22 27.97 -21.26
N ILE A 292 26.89 27.63 -20.01
CA ILE A 292 26.09 28.49 -19.13
C ILE A 292 26.83 29.81 -18.83
N ILE A 293 28.13 29.76 -18.56
CA ILE A 293 28.95 30.96 -18.36
C ILE A 293 28.95 31.83 -19.62
N ALA A 294 29.16 31.25 -20.80
CA ALA A 294 29.14 31.99 -22.05
C ALA A 294 27.80 32.69 -22.30
N LEU A 295 26.68 32.00 -22.05
CA LEU A 295 25.34 32.59 -22.17
C LEU A 295 25.09 33.70 -21.15
N LYS A 296 25.56 33.55 -19.90
CA LYS A 296 25.46 34.60 -18.88
C LYS A 296 26.26 35.85 -19.25
N VAL A 297 27.46 35.67 -19.81
CA VAL A 297 28.29 36.79 -20.31
C VAL A 297 27.60 37.48 -21.50
N ASP A 298 26.98 36.74 -22.42
CA ASP A 298 26.23 37.34 -23.53
C ASP A 298 24.99 38.09 -23.04
N LEU A 299 24.27 37.51 -22.08
CA LEU A 299 23.13 38.17 -21.43
C LEU A 299 23.55 39.49 -20.78
N GLU A 300 24.66 39.50 -20.03
CA GLU A 300 25.16 40.72 -19.37
C GLU A 300 25.49 41.82 -20.40
N LYS A 301 26.16 41.47 -21.50
CA LYS A 301 26.46 42.41 -22.60
C LYS A 301 25.20 42.93 -23.29
N LYS A 302 24.20 42.07 -23.51
CA LYS A 302 22.93 42.45 -24.14
C LYS A 302 22.10 43.32 -23.21
N HIS A 303 22.13 43.03 -21.91
CA HIS A 303 21.44 43.80 -20.89
C HIS A 303 22.08 45.18 -20.74
N SER A 304 23.42 45.29 -20.72
CA SER A 304 24.09 46.59 -20.69
C SER A 304 23.78 47.42 -21.92
N LEU A 305 23.82 46.80 -23.11
CA LEU A 305 23.45 47.46 -24.37
C LEU A 305 21.98 47.93 -24.35
N LEU A 306 21.07 47.12 -23.83
CA LEU A 306 19.66 47.47 -23.70
C LEU A 306 19.50 48.70 -22.80
N THR A 307 20.13 48.72 -21.63
CA THR A 307 20.10 49.85 -20.70
C THR A 307 20.66 51.12 -21.35
N GLU A 308 21.80 51.05 -22.03
CA GLU A 308 22.38 52.19 -22.76
C GLU A 308 21.44 52.73 -23.85
N MET A 309 20.77 51.84 -24.59
CA MET A 309 19.80 52.25 -25.61
C MET A 309 18.55 52.88 -25.00
N GLU A 310 18.03 52.29 -23.92
CA GLU A 310 16.87 52.82 -23.18
C GLU A 310 17.16 54.20 -22.59
N ASP A 311 18.35 54.40 -22.02
CA ASP A 311 18.78 55.69 -21.48
C ASP A 311 18.90 56.75 -22.58
N LYS A 312 19.53 56.42 -23.72
CA LYS A 312 19.61 57.34 -24.88
C LYS A 312 18.23 57.71 -25.43
N VAL A 313 17.32 56.74 -25.56
CA VAL A 313 15.95 57.01 -26.02
C VAL A 313 15.21 57.88 -25.00
N LYS A 314 15.42 57.66 -23.70
CA LYS A 314 14.84 58.49 -22.63
C LYS A 314 15.37 59.92 -22.66
N GLU A 315 16.68 60.10 -22.84
CA GLU A 315 17.31 61.42 -23.01
C GLU A 315 16.77 62.14 -24.25
N GLN A 316 16.71 61.46 -25.41
CA GLN A 316 16.11 61.99 -26.63
C GLN A 316 14.64 62.36 -26.43
N ARG A 317 13.88 61.55 -25.70
CA ARG A 317 12.48 61.83 -25.38
C ARG A 317 12.34 63.08 -24.51
N ILE A 318 13.18 63.23 -23.48
CA ILE A 318 13.21 64.42 -22.63
C ILE A 318 13.57 65.65 -23.46
N TYR A 319 14.57 65.55 -24.33
CA TYR A 319 14.97 66.63 -25.23
C TYR A 319 13.84 67.04 -26.19
N ILE A 320 13.16 66.08 -26.83
CA ILE A 320 12.00 66.35 -27.69
C ILE A 320 10.87 67.00 -26.88
N ALA A 321 10.60 66.53 -25.66
CA ALA A 321 9.55 67.09 -24.81
C ALA A 321 9.86 68.55 -24.41
N SER A 322 11.08 68.82 -23.96
CA SER A 322 11.50 70.13 -23.46
C SER A 322 11.71 71.15 -24.58
N ASN A 323 12.27 70.74 -25.73
CA ASN A 323 12.64 71.67 -26.79
C ASN A 323 11.64 71.73 -27.92
N TYR A 324 10.91 70.64 -28.25
CA TYR A 324 10.00 70.62 -29.40
C TYR A 324 8.53 70.63 -28.97
N GLU A 325 8.11 69.69 -28.11
CA GLU A 325 6.71 69.58 -27.67
C GLU A 325 6.27 70.78 -26.83
N ALA A 326 7.17 71.42 -26.08
CA ALA A 326 6.88 72.63 -25.30
C ALA A 326 6.42 73.82 -26.17
N TYR A 327 6.90 73.92 -27.42
CA TYR A 327 6.57 75.02 -28.34
C TYR A 327 5.53 74.62 -29.38
N LEU A 328 5.66 73.43 -29.98
CA LEU A 328 4.77 72.93 -31.03
C LEU A 328 3.47 72.34 -30.47
N GLY A 329 3.47 71.93 -29.21
CA GLY A 329 2.46 71.06 -28.63
C GLY A 329 2.67 69.60 -29.05
N ASN A 330 2.39 68.66 -28.15
CA ASN A 330 2.48 67.22 -28.41
C ASN A 330 1.68 66.82 -29.67
N GLU A 331 0.60 67.54 -29.96
CA GLU A 331 -0.16 67.31 -31.18
C GLU A 331 0.63 67.54 -32.48
N PHE A 332 1.58 68.47 -32.58
CA PHE A 332 2.33 68.75 -33.83
C PHE A 332 3.74 68.17 -33.85
N ALA A 333 4.22 67.63 -32.73
CA ALA A 333 5.51 66.95 -32.62
C ALA A 333 5.43 65.47 -33.04
N THR A 334 4.70 65.17 -34.13
CA THR A 334 4.61 63.81 -34.71
C THR A 334 5.18 63.80 -36.12
N PRO A 335 5.79 62.69 -36.58
CA PRO A 335 6.40 62.61 -37.92
C PRO A 335 5.44 63.04 -39.05
N ASP A 336 4.20 62.56 -39.02
CA ASP A 336 3.20 62.84 -40.06
C ASP A 336 2.81 64.33 -40.13
N LYS A 337 2.73 65.01 -38.98
CA LYS A 337 2.35 66.42 -38.93
C LYS A 337 3.52 67.33 -39.23
N LEU A 338 4.74 66.96 -38.84
CA LEU A 338 5.94 67.67 -39.24
C LEU A 338 6.16 67.58 -40.76
N GLU A 339 5.83 66.44 -41.39
CA GLU A 339 5.82 66.31 -42.85
C GLU A 339 4.84 67.29 -43.50
N ALA A 340 3.60 67.33 -43.01
CA ALA A 340 2.58 68.23 -43.54
C ALA A 340 2.93 69.72 -43.36
N LEU A 341 3.58 70.08 -42.25
CA LEU A 341 4.09 71.43 -42.03
C LEU A 341 5.25 71.77 -42.99
N ALA A 342 6.14 70.80 -43.26
CA ALA A 342 7.23 70.97 -44.20
C ALA A 342 6.72 71.16 -45.64
N GLU A 343 5.67 70.44 -46.04
CA GLU A 343 5.00 70.63 -47.34
C GLU A 343 4.38 72.04 -47.48
N ILE A 344 3.72 72.55 -46.44
CA ILE A 344 3.15 73.90 -46.41
C ILE A 344 4.23 74.97 -46.58
N MET A 345 5.39 74.79 -45.93
CA MET A 345 6.50 75.73 -46.02
C MET A 345 7.21 75.64 -47.38
N ASN A 346 7.43 74.44 -47.91
CA ASN A 346 8.07 74.21 -49.23
C ASN A 346 7.24 74.72 -50.41
N THR A 347 5.90 74.72 -50.29
CA THR A 347 4.99 75.27 -51.29
C THR A 347 4.83 76.79 -51.20
N GLY A 348 5.58 77.47 -50.31
CA GLY A 348 5.55 78.92 -50.13
C GLY A 348 4.36 79.43 -49.31
N GLY A 349 3.60 78.54 -48.65
CA GLY A 349 2.41 78.89 -47.87
C GLY A 349 2.70 79.48 -46.49
N ALA A 350 3.94 79.36 -45.99
CA ALA A 350 4.38 79.97 -44.74
C ALA A 350 5.92 80.06 -44.68
N GLU A 351 6.44 81.16 -44.12
CA GLU A 351 7.90 81.39 -43.96
C GLU A 351 8.47 80.86 -42.63
N THR A 352 7.62 80.61 -41.64
CA THR A 352 8.00 80.21 -40.27
C THR A 352 7.10 79.10 -39.76
N ILE A 353 7.62 78.22 -38.88
CA ILE A 353 6.89 77.07 -38.33
C ILE A 353 5.55 77.46 -37.67
N GLY A 354 5.50 78.55 -36.91
CA GLY A 354 4.26 79.03 -36.27
C GLY A 354 3.17 79.46 -37.26
N LYS A 355 3.57 80.10 -38.37
CA LYS A 355 2.65 80.44 -39.48
C LYS A 355 2.17 79.18 -40.21
N ALA A 356 3.05 78.20 -40.40
CA ALA A 356 2.68 76.92 -41.01
C ALA A 356 1.63 76.15 -40.17
N ILE A 357 1.77 76.17 -38.83
CA ILE A 357 0.77 75.60 -37.91
C ILE A 357 -0.58 76.32 -38.03
N ALA A 358 -0.58 77.65 -38.10
CA ALA A 358 -1.81 78.42 -38.29
C ALA A 358 -2.50 78.07 -39.62
N VAL A 359 -1.74 77.97 -40.72
CA VAL A 359 -2.25 77.55 -42.04
C VAL A 359 -2.78 76.12 -42.01
N TYR A 360 -2.08 75.19 -41.36
CA TYR A 360 -2.54 73.81 -41.19
C TYR A 360 -3.86 73.74 -40.41
N LYS A 361 -4.00 74.53 -39.34
CA LYS A 361 -5.24 74.62 -38.53
C LYS A 361 -6.41 75.23 -39.30
N THR A 362 -6.16 76.09 -40.29
CA THR A 362 -7.21 76.69 -41.15
C THR A 362 -7.58 75.84 -42.38
N LYS A 363 -6.74 74.87 -42.76
CA LYS A 363 -6.99 73.91 -43.86
C LYS A 363 -7.72 72.64 -43.39
N LYS A 364 -7.90 72.50 -42.08
CA LYS A 364 -8.78 71.52 -41.44
C LYS A 364 -10.20 72.09 -41.39
#